data_AF-A0A846QYE1-F1
#
_entry.id   AF-A0A846QYE1-F1
#
_cell.length_a   1.000
_cell.length_b   1.000
_cell.length_c   1.000
_cell.angle_alpha   90.00
_cell.angle_beta   90.00
_cell.angle_gamma   90.00
#
_symmetry.space_group_name_H-M   'P 1'
#
loop_
_entity.id
_entity.type
_entity.pdbx_description
1 polymer ?
#
loop_
_entity_poly.entity_id
_entity_poly.type
_entity_poly.pdbx_seq_one_letter_code
_entity_poly.pdbx_strand_id
1 'polypeptide(L)'
;MNSGFATVHVQNAFCQKCSSTIKKELLKIMDITNVYLYPTDSLVVFNFVKANELSTALNILTDLGYPPEGERINSKKPSITACNC
;
A
#
# COMPACT_ATOMS: atom_id res chain seq x y z
N MET A 1 -21.00 -0.36 12.70
CA MET A 1 -19.75 -0.94 12.19
C MET A 1 -18.67 0.12 12.32
N ASN A 2 -17.60 -0.14 13.08
CA ASN A 2 -16.47 0.80 13.19
C ASN A 2 -15.47 0.46 12.09
N SER A 3 -15.48 1.20 10.98
CA SER A 3 -14.43 1.15 9.98
C SER A 3 -13.26 2.02 10.42
N GLY A 4 -12.05 1.46 10.41
CA GLY A 4 -10.80 2.19 10.58
C GLY A 4 -10.34 2.84 9.28
N PHE A 5 -9.51 3.87 9.42
CA PHE A 5 -8.87 4.59 8.31
C PHE A 5 -7.36 4.49 8.47
N ALA A 6 -6.66 4.07 7.41
CA ALA A 6 -5.21 3.98 7.37
C ALA A 6 -4.65 4.98 6.37
N THR A 7 -3.66 5.74 6.82
CA THR A 7 -2.80 6.57 5.97
C THR A 7 -1.40 5.99 6.05
N VAL A 8 -0.92 5.49 4.92
CA VAL A 8 0.36 4.82 4.79
C VAL A 8 1.21 5.62 3.84
N HIS A 9 2.21 6.30 4.39
CA HIS A 9 3.28 6.86 3.57
C HIS A 9 4.19 5.72 3.13
N VAL A 10 4.62 5.71 1.87
CA VAL A 10 5.55 4.70 1.36
C VAL A 10 6.91 5.32 1.07
N GLN A 11 7.97 4.55 1.29
CA GLN A 11 9.35 5.03 1.12
C GLN A 11 9.70 5.31 -0.35
N ASN A 12 9.13 4.52 -1.26
CA ASN A 12 9.42 4.60 -2.69
C ASN A 12 8.30 5.35 -3.42
N ALA A 13 8.70 6.28 -4.30
CA ALA A 13 7.77 6.93 -5.21
C ALA A 13 7.19 5.92 -6.21
N PHE A 14 5.93 6.14 -6.60
CA PHE A 14 5.23 5.32 -7.58
C PHE A 14 4.52 6.21 -8.60
N CYS A 15 4.35 5.72 -9.82
CA CYS A 15 3.63 6.46 -10.86
C CYS A 15 2.16 6.02 -10.96
N GLN A 16 1.38 6.73 -11.78
CA GLN A 16 -0.05 6.46 -12.01
C GLN A 16 -0.35 5.01 -12.43
N LYS A 17 0.56 4.39 -13.20
CA LYS A 17 0.43 2.98 -13.63
C LYS A 17 0.53 2.02 -12.44
N CYS A 18 1.54 2.21 -11.60
CA CYS A 18 1.75 1.39 -10.40
C CYS A 18 0.66 1.65 -9.35
N SER A 19 0.23 2.91 -9.19
CA SER A 19 -0.93 3.29 -8.38
C SER A 19 -2.17 2.48 -8.78
N SER A 20 -2.47 2.38 -10.08
CA SER A 20 -3.61 1.59 -10.54
C SER A 20 -3.53 0.10 -10.17
N THR A 21 -2.32 -0.48 -10.17
CA THR A 21 -2.10 -1.87 -9.74
C THR A 21 -2.28 -2.03 -8.23
N ILE A 22 -1.65 -1.17 -7.42
CA ILE A 22 -1.81 -1.17 -5.96
C ILE A 22 -3.29 -1.05 -5.60
N LYS A 23 -4.02 -0.14 -6.25
CA LYS A 23 -5.45 0.05 -6.03
C LYS A 23 -6.23 -1.23 -6.28
N LYS A 24 -5.94 -1.93 -7.37
CA LYS A 24 -6.63 -3.18 -7.72
C LYS A 24 -6.34 -4.26 -6.68
N GLU A 25 -5.09 -4.43 -6.26
CA GLU A 25 -4.75 -5.42 -5.23
C GLU A 25 -5.40 -5.10 -3.88
N LEU A 26 -5.40 -3.83 -3.46
CA LEU A 26 -6.08 -3.41 -2.23
C LEU A 26 -7.59 -3.58 -2.31
N LEU A 27 -8.21 -3.31 -3.46
CA LEU A 27 -9.66 -3.51 -3.65
C LEU A 27 -10.07 -4.99 -3.76
N LYS A 28 -9.14 -5.93 -3.96
CA LYS A 28 -9.44 -7.37 -3.87
C LYS A 28 -9.73 -7.80 -2.43
N ILE A 29 -9.31 -6.99 -1.44
CA ILE A 29 -9.57 -7.25 -0.04
C ILE A 29 -11.02 -6.83 0.26
N MET A 30 -11.87 -7.81 0.59
CA MET A 30 -13.32 -7.62 0.80
C MET A 30 -13.67 -6.51 1.80
N ASP A 31 -12.87 -6.38 2.86
CA ASP A 31 -13.09 -5.45 3.97
C ASP A 31 -12.29 -4.14 3.82
N ILE A 32 -11.71 -3.89 2.64
CA ILE A 32 -11.08 -2.61 2.27
C ILE A 32 -11.97 -1.86 1.29
N THR A 33 -12.17 -0.58 1.58
CA THR A 33 -12.96 0.32 0.75
C THR A 33 -12.28 1.67 0.64
N ASN A 34 -12.73 2.49 -0.32
CA ASN A 34 -12.32 3.90 -0.42
C ASN A 34 -10.79 4.08 -0.53
N VAL A 35 -10.18 3.35 -1.46
CA VAL A 35 -8.73 3.38 -1.70
C VAL A 35 -8.36 4.60 -2.56
N TYR A 36 -7.56 5.49 -1.98
CA TYR A 36 -6.95 6.65 -2.62
C TYR A 36 -5.44 6.53 -2.61
N LEU A 37 -4.82 6.93 -3.72
CA LEU A 37 -3.39 6.83 -3.92
C LEU A 37 -2.90 8.16 -4.46
N TYR A 38 -1.89 8.71 -3.79
CA TYR A 38 -1.29 9.99 -4.08
C TYR A 38 0.17 9.75 -4.48
N PRO A 39 0.42 9.48 -5.77
CA PRO A 39 1.78 9.23 -6.27
C PRO A 39 2.72 10.42 -6.09
N THR A 40 2.20 11.64 -6.10
CA THR A 40 2.97 12.87 -5.89
C THR A 40 3.55 12.96 -4.48
N ASP A 41 2.78 12.52 -3.48
CA ASP A 41 3.14 12.58 -2.05
C ASP A 41 3.61 11.22 -1.52
N SER A 42 3.78 10.22 -2.39
CA SER A 42 4.08 8.83 -2.01
C SER A 42 3.17 8.33 -0.90
N LEU A 43 1.86 8.59 -1.01
CA LEU A 43 0.89 8.36 0.04
C LEU A 43 -0.23 7.42 -0.42
N VAL A 44 -0.56 6.45 0.42
CA VAL A 44 -1.61 5.46 0.21
C VAL A 44 -2.64 5.57 1.33
N VAL A 45 -3.90 5.73 0.98
CA VAL A 45 -4.99 5.96 1.92
C VAL A 45 -6.11 4.98 1.64
N PHE A 46 -6.59 4.29 2.67
CA PHE A 46 -7.69 3.34 2.52
C PHE A 46 -8.47 3.15 3.82
N ASN A 47 -9.75 2.77 3.67
CA ASN A 47 -10.57 2.35 4.80
C ASN A 47 -10.50 0.84 4.94
N PHE A 48 -10.39 0.37 6.17
CA PHE A 48 -10.40 -1.04 6.50
C PHE A 48 -11.39 -1.31 7.64
N VAL A 49 -12.08 -2.44 7.60
CA VAL A 49 -13.02 -2.80 8.68
C VAL A 49 -12.33 -3.62 9.78
N LYS A 50 -11.32 -4.42 9.43
CA LYS A 50 -10.60 -5.32 10.36
C LYS A 50 -9.11 -5.01 10.40
N ALA A 51 -8.51 -5.09 11.58
CA ALA A 51 -7.06 -4.93 11.76
C ALA A 51 -6.24 -5.97 10.97
N ASN A 52 -6.79 -7.16 10.71
CA ASN A 52 -6.16 -8.16 9.85
C ASN A 52 -5.93 -7.63 8.42
N GLU A 53 -6.88 -6.88 7.88
CA GLU A 53 -6.77 -6.34 6.52
C GLU A 53 -5.74 -5.23 6.41
N LEU A 54 -5.53 -4.46 7.49
CA LEU A 54 -4.44 -3.50 7.56
C LEU A 54 -3.10 -4.23 7.37
N SER A 55 -2.85 -5.30 8.13
CA SER A 55 -1.64 -6.11 7.99
C SER A 55 -1.49 -6.72 6.59
N THR A 56 -2.59 -7.22 6.00
CA THR A 56 -2.59 -7.74 4.64
C THR A 56 -2.23 -6.66 3.61
N ALA A 57 -2.82 -5.47 3.73
CA ALA A 57 -2.55 -4.34 2.84
C ALA A 57 -1.08 -3.89 2.92
N LEU A 58 -0.52 -3.78 4.13
CA LEU A 58 0.90 -3.43 4.32
C LEU A 58 1.82 -4.50 3.72
N ASN A 59 1.50 -5.78 3.91
CA ASN A 59 2.25 -6.88 3.29
C ASN A 59 2.23 -6.81 1.76
N ILE A 60 1.07 -6.54 1.15
CA ILE A 60 0.94 -6.37 -0.31
C ILE A 60 1.78 -5.19 -0.79
N LEU A 61 1.73 -4.05 -0.10
CA LEU A 61 2.53 -2.87 -0.43
C LEU A 61 4.03 -3.19 -0.41
N THR A 62 4.49 -3.89 0.63
CA THR A 62 5.89 -4.35 0.74
C THR A 62 6.25 -5.37 -0.35
N ASP A 63 5.36 -6.30 -0.70
CA ASP A 63 5.58 -7.29 -1.77
C ASP A 63 5.65 -6.64 -3.16
N LEU A 64 4.87 -5.58 -3.39
CA LEU A 64 4.90 -4.76 -4.59
C LEU A 64 6.13 -3.83 -4.68
N GLY A 65 6.93 -3.74 -3.62
CA GLY A 65 8.12 -2.89 -3.56
C GLY A 65 7.87 -1.45 -3.07
N TYR A 66 6.72 -1.20 -2.43
CA TYR A 66 6.35 0.08 -1.82
C TYR A 66 6.18 -0.07 -0.29
N PRO A 67 7.25 -0.40 0.44
CA PRO A 67 7.16 -0.57 1.88
C PRO A 67 6.72 0.73 2.56
N PRO A 68 5.87 0.65 3.59
CA PRO A 68 5.51 1.76 4.47
C PRO A 68 6.73 2.48 5.05
N GLU A 69 6.65 3.79 5.23
CA GLU A 69 7.62 4.57 5.99
C GLU A 69 7.61 4.11 7.45
N GLY A 70 8.81 3.84 7.98
CA GLY A 70 9.00 3.32 9.34
C GLY A 70 9.02 1.79 9.46
N GLU A 71 8.61 1.04 8.43
CA GLU A 71 8.94 -0.39 8.38
C GLU A 71 10.43 -0.58 8.14
N ARG A 72 11.10 -1.27 9.09
CA ARG A 72 12.49 -1.69 8.92
C ARG A 72 12.52 -2.76 7.84
N ILE A 73 12.79 -2.36 6.61
CA ILE A 73 13.05 -3.28 5.50
C ILE A 73 14.27 -4.10 5.89
N ASN A 74 14.04 -5.31 6.41
CA ASN A 74 15.11 -6.22 6.71
C ASN A 74 15.77 -6.53 5.37
N SER A 75 17.03 -6.14 5.21
CA SER A 75 17.77 -5.96 3.95
C SER A 75 17.99 -7.23 3.11
N LYS A 76 17.21 -8.29 3.38
CA LYS A 76 17.20 -9.60 2.71
C LYS A 76 16.17 -9.73 1.59
N LYS A 77 15.19 -8.82 1.49
CA LYS A 77 14.30 -8.79 0.32
C LYS A 77 14.82 -7.70 -0.63
N PRO A 78 15.34 -8.05 -1.82
CA PRO A 78 15.60 -7.04 -2.83
C PRO A 78 14.27 -6.35 -3.11
N SER A 79 14.19 -5.05 -2.81
CA SER A 79 13.10 -4.22 -3.28
C SER A 79 13.19 -4.22 -4.79
N ILE A 80 12.48 -5.15 -5.44
CA ILE A 80 12.24 -5.09 -6.87
C ILE A 80 11.33 -3.88 -7.01
N THR A 81 11.92 -2.70 -7.21
CA THR A 81 11.18 -1.52 -7.63
C THR A 81 10.67 -1.84 -9.02
N ALA A 82 9.52 -2.50 -9.09
CA ALA A 82 8.91 -2.98 -10.33
C ALA A 82 8.26 -1.83 -11.13
N CYS A 83 8.30 -0.61 -10.59
CA CYS A 83 7.79 0.57 -11.25
C CYS A 83 8.80 1.09 -12.27
N ASN A 84 8.70 0.60 -13.50
CA ASN A 84 9.32 1.24 -14.65
C ASN A 84 8.43 2.41 -15.10
N CYS A 85 8.68 3.55 -14.48
CA CYS A 85 8.26 4.88 -14.87
C CYS A 85 9.52 5.75 -14.91
#